data_AF-A0A9X2JPN6-F1
#
_entry.id   AF-A0A9X2JPN6-F1
#
_cell.length_a   1.000
_cell.length_b   1.000
_cell.length_c   1.000
_cell.angle_alpha   90.00
_cell.angle_beta   90.00
_cell.angle_gamma   90.00
#
_symmetry.space_group_name_H-M   'P 1'
#
loop_
_entity.id
_entity.type
_entity.pdbx_description
1 polymer ?
#
loop_
_entity_poly.entity_id
_entity_poly.type
_entity_poly.pdbx_seq_one_letter_code
_entity_poly.pdbx_strand_id
1 'polypeptide(L)'
;MIRKALLDLRARAARRCGVFRLMALAPPALVHLWLTGAAAVPALLVAVSVALGWSFLFAELRGRGPLLAGLVPALLLVLFAPPEAALWQLALALSLALVMGELIFGGAGFGFLSTGALALAFLTFSFPGLALGMPGPMVLWAALPGGGLLLLSGLAPWRVVLAGGTAFAGLAALFWSLSPGLIGPVLFVLVFLAADPFAAPVSGPGHWVHGGLAG
;
A
#
# COMPACT_ATOMS: atom_id res chain seq x y z
N MET A 1 -2.97 -7.82 -33.61
CA MET A 1 -3.96 -6.79 -33.21
C MET A 1 -4.51 -7.00 -31.80
N ILE A 2 -4.97 -8.21 -31.43
CA ILE A 2 -5.61 -8.54 -30.13
C ILE A 2 -4.71 -8.22 -28.90
N ARG A 3 -3.40 -8.49 -28.99
CA ARG A 3 -2.44 -8.23 -27.89
C ARG A 3 -2.36 -6.75 -27.48
N LYS A 4 -2.47 -5.83 -28.44
CA LYS A 4 -2.42 -4.38 -28.17
C LYS A 4 -3.69 -3.90 -27.46
N ALA A 5 -4.85 -4.35 -27.91
CA ALA A 5 -6.14 -4.02 -27.29
C ALA A 5 -6.24 -4.52 -25.84
N LEU A 6 -5.73 -5.73 -25.56
CA LEU A 6 -5.67 -6.28 -24.19
C LEU A 6 -4.73 -5.49 -23.27
N LEU A 7 -3.58 -5.06 -23.79
CA LEU A 7 -2.63 -4.23 -23.02
C LEU A 7 -3.22 -2.86 -22.70
N ASP A 8 -3.96 -2.26 -23.64
CA ASP A 8 -4.61 -0.96 -23.43
C ASP A 8 -5.77 -1.05 -22.42
N LEU A 9 -6.55 -2.14 -22.45
CA LEU A 9 -7.59 -2.41 -21.45
C LEU A 9 -7.00 -2.55 -20.04
N ARG A 10 -5.92 -3.33 -19.90
CA ARG A 10 -5.20 -3.48 -18.64
C ARG A 10 -4.64 -2.16 -18.12
N ALA A 11 -4.02 -1.36 -18.99
CA ALA A 11 -3.49 -0.05 -18.61
C ALA A 11 -4.61 0.92 -18.15
N ARG A 12 -5.79 0.87 -18.77
CA ARG A 12 -6.96 1.64 -18.31
C ARG A 12 -7.47 1.16 -16.95
N ALA A 13 -7.57 -0.15 -16.74
CA ALA A 13 -7.98 -0.73 -15.46
C ALA A 13 -6.99 -0.36 -14.35
N ALA A 14 -5.69 -0.53 -14.58
CA ALA A 14 -4.64 -0.18 -13.64
C ALA A 14 -4.66 1.31 -13.26
N ARG A 15 -4.88 2.21 -14.24
CA ARG A 15 -5.08 3.64 -13.96
C ARG A 15 -6.27 3.90 -13.07
N ARG A 16 -7.42 3.28 -13.36
CA ARG A 16 -8.63 3.43 -12.53
C ARG A 16 -8.36 2.92 -11.11
N CYS A 17 -7.87 1.70 -10.95
CA CYS A 17 -7.54 1.14 -9.63
C CYS A 17 -6.56 2.04 -8.86
N GLY A 18 -5.51 2.55 -9.53
CA GLY A 18 -4.56 3.49 -8.93
C GLY A 18 -5.23 4.76 -8.42
N VAL A 19 -6.13 5.37 -9.20
CA VAL A 19 -6.87 6.58 -8.79
C VAL A 19 -7.75 6.31 -7.57
N PHE A 20 -8.53 5.22 -7.56
CA PHE A 20 -9.36 4.89 -6.40
C PHE A 20 -8.52 4.65 -5.13
N ARG A 21 -7.35 4.02 -5.26
CA ARG A 21 -6.43 3.81 -4.13
C ARG A 21 -5.82 5.12 -3.62
N LEU A 22 -5.47 6.03 -4.52
CA LEU A 22 -4.99 7.36 -4.13
C LEU A 22 -6.09 8.19 -3.46
N MET A 23 -7.32 8.13 -3.97
CA MET A 23 -8.48 8.75 -3.34
C MET A 23 -8.75 8.16 -1.95
N ALA A 24 -8.57 6.86 -1.78
CA ALA A 24 -8.73 6.20 -0.49
C ALA A 24 -7.65 6.60 0.53
N LEU A 25 -6.42 6.81 0.07
CA LEU A 25 -5.29 7.22 0.92
C LEU A 25 -5.19 8.73 1.13
N ALA A 26 -5.90 9.54 0.34
CA ALA A 26 -5.85 10.99 0.47
C ALA A 26 -6.31 11.48 1.86
N PRO A 27 -7.46 11.05 2.43
CA PRO A 27 -7.86 11.48 3.77
C PRO A 27 -6.84 11.15 4.88
N PRO A 28 -6.35 9.91 5.05
CA PRO A 28 -5.35 9.62 6.09
C PRO A 28 -4.02 10.33 5.84
N ALA A 29 -3.59 10.50 4.58
CA ALA A 29 -2.38 11.25 4.26
C ALA A 29 -2.50 12.73 4.62
N LEU A 30 -3.63 13.37 4.32
CA LEU A 30 -3.89 14.77 4.68
C LEU A 30 -3.93 14.97 6.19
N VAL A 31 -4.58 14.06 6.93
CA VAL A 31 -4.60 14.12 8.40
C VAL A 31 -3.20 13.89 8.97
N HIS A 32 -2.41 12.96 8.42
CA HIS A 32 -1.03 12.78 8.82
C HIS A 32 -0.20 14.06 8.59
N LEU A 33 -0.33 14.71 7.44
CA LEU A 33 0.35 15.99 7.17
C LEU A 33 -0.10 17.11 8.10
N TRP A 34 -1.38 17.16 8.45
CA TRP A 34 -1.91 18.14 9.38
C TRP A 34 -1.38 17.95 10.81
N LEU A 35 -1.29 16.70 11.27
CA LEU A 35 -0.80 16.36 12.61
C LEU A 35 0.72 16.51 12.75
N THR A 36 1.47 16.02 11.76
CA THR A 36 2.94 16.04 11.79
C THR A 36 3.51 17.39 11.31
N GLY A 37 2.72 18.17 10.57
CA GLY A 37 3.09 19.49 10.07
C GLY A 37 4.31 19.47 9.16
N ALA A 38 5.18 20.46 9.31
CA ALA A 38 6.37 20.63 8.48
C ALA A 38 7.35 19.44 8.54
N ALA A 39 7.32 18.64 9.60
CA ALA A 39 8.22 17.49 9.76
C ALA A 39 7.92 16.35 8.79
N ALA A 40 6.67 16.20 8.31
CA ALA A 40 6.31 15.17 7.33
C ALA A 40 6.61 15.58 5.87
N VAL A 41 6.79 16.87 5.61
CA VAL A 41 6.96 17.41 4.25
C VAL A 41 8.22 16.85 3.56
N PRO A 42 9.40 16.78 4.20
CA PRO A 42 10.59 16.22 3.55
C PRO A 42 10.42 14.75 3.16
N ALA A 43 9.84 13.94 4.04
CA ALA A 43 9.58 12.52 3.78
C ALA A 43 8.60 12.35 2.60
N LEU A 44 7.51 13.13 2.58
CA LEU A 44 6.56 13.11 1.48
C LEU A 44 7.20 13.53 0.15
N LEU A 45 7.97 14.63 0.15
CA LEU A 45 8.63 15.12 -1.06
C LEU A 45 9.58 14.08 -1.64
N VAL A 46 10.38 13.44 -0.79
CA VAL A 46 11.31 12.38 -1.21
C VAL A 46 10.55 11.18 -1.76
N ALA A 47 9.54 10.69 -1.05
CA ALA A 47 8.75 9.53 -1.46
C ALA A 47 8.02 9.78 -2.80
N VAL A 48 7.38 10.94 -2.94
CA VAL A 48 6.69 11.34 -4.19
C VAL A 48 7.69 11.51 -5.33
N SER A 49 8.84 12.13 -5.10
CA SER A 49 9.85 12.35 -6.13
C SER A 49 10.42 11.03 -6.65
N VAL A 50 10.75 10.09 -5.74
CA VAL A 50 11.23 8.76 -6.10
C VAL A 50 10.17 7.97 -6.87
N ALA A 51 8.92 8.00 -6.40
CA ALA A 51 7.83 7.32 -7.08
C ALA A 51 7.57 7.84 -8.49
N LEU A 52 7.52 9.15 -8.65
CA LEU A 52 7.33 9.78 -9.97
C LEU A 52 8.55 9.56 -10.87
N GLY A 53 9.76 9.69 -10.33
CA GLY A 53 11.01 9.48 -11.07
C GLY A 53 11.08 8.09 -11.69
N TRP A 54 10.87 7.04 -10.90
CA TRP A 54 10.85 5.68 -11.41
C TRP A 54 9.67 5.40 -12.34
N SER A 55 8.48 5.93 -12.04
CA SER A 55 7.30 5.75 -12.88
C SER A 55 7.49 6.39 -14.25
N PHE A 56 8.12 7.57 -14.32
CA PHE A 56 8.41 8.27 -15.56
C PHE A 56 9.51 7.56 -16.36
N LEU A 57 10.63 7.23 -15.71
CA LEU A 57 11.76 6.54 -16.34
C LEU A 57 11.30 5.24 -17.02
N PHE A 58 10.57 4.40 -16.28
CA PHE A 58 10.09 3.15 -16.84
C PHE A 58 8.96 3.30 -17.85
N ALA A 59 8.18 4.38 -17.78
CA ALA A 59 7.18 4.70 -18.79
C ALA A 59 7.83 5.05 -20.13
N GLU A 60 8.90 5.85 -20.09
CA GLU A 60 9.72 6.20 -21.27
C GLU A 60 10.41 4.98 -21.87
N LEU A 61 11.06 4.15 -21.05
CA LEU A 61 11.69 2.89 -21.49
C LEU A 61 10.71 1.91 -22.17
N ARG A 62 9.41 2.02 -21.86
CA ARG A 62 8.35 1.14 -22.40
C ARG A 62 7.51 1.78 -23.51
N GLY A 63 7.75 3.05 -23.83
CA GLY A 63 6.93 3.81 -24.78
C GLY A 63 5.44 3.89 -24.39
N ARG A 64 5.14 3.98 -23.08
CA ARG A 64 3.77 4.11 -22.56
C ARG A 64 3.68 5.34 -21.66
N GLY A 65 2.47 5.88 -21.48
CA GLY A 65 2.27 7.01 -20.55
C GLY A 65 2.48 6.59 -19.08
N PRO A 66 2.94 7.51 -18.21
CA PRO A 66 3.22 7.20 -16.80
C PRO A 66 1.95 6.80 -16.05
N LEU A 67 2.13 5.94 -15.06
CA LEU A 67 1.09 5.46 -14.15
C LEU A 67 1.35 6.07 -12.78
N LEU A 68 0.35 6.73 -12.19
CA LEU A 68 0.43 7.30 -10.85
C LEU A 68 0.35 6.24 -9.73
N ALA A 69 0.24 4.96 -10.10
CA ALA A 69 0.12 3.86 -9.14
C ALA A 69 1.31 3.78 -8.17
N GLY A 70 2.51 4.18 -8.60
CA GLY A 70 3.69 4.25 -7.73
C GLY A 70 3.58 5.25 -6.57
N LEU A 71 2.60 6.18 -6.60
CA LEU A 71 2.34 7.07 -5.47
C LEU A 71 1.65 6.36 -4.31
N VAL A 72 0.94 5.26 -4.56
CA VAL A 72 0.27 4.48 -3.50
C VAL A 72 1.29 3.92 -2.48
N PRO A 73 2.33 3.15 -2.89
CA PRO A 73 3.35 2.71 -1.95
C PRO A 73 4.15 3.87 -1.35
N ALA A 74 4.30 5.00 -2.04
CA ALA A 74 4.95 6.18 -1.48
C ALA A 74 4.16 6.78 -0.30
N LEU A 75 2.85 6.94 -0.44
CA LEU A 75 1.97 7.41 0.64
C LEU A 75 1.93 6.41 1.80
N LEU A 76 1.83 5.12 1.50
CA LEU A 76 1.88 4.07 2.52
C LEU A 76 3.20 4.08 3.28
N LEU A 77 4.33 4.23 2.59
CA LEU A 77 5.64 4.33 3.23
C LEU A 77 5.70 5.53 4.19
N VAL A 78 5.23 6.70 3.76
CA VAL A 78 5.23 7.92 4.60
C VAL A 78 4.34 7.75 5.84
N LEU A 79 3.17 7.10 5.70
CA LEU A 79 2.26 6.87 6.82
C LEU A 79 2.84 5.97 7.92
N PHE A 80 3.75 5.06 7.56
CA PHE A 80 4.37 4.11 8.48
C PHE A 80 5.84 4.41 8.79
N ALA A 81 6.41 5.43 8.15
CA ALA A 81 7.80 5.82 8.35
C ALA A 81 7.98 6.36 9.77
N PRO A 82 8.93 5.82 10.55
CA PRO A 82 9.27 6.41 11.83
C PRO A 82 9.96 7.78 11.61
N PRO A 83 9.79 8.75 12.53
CA PRO A 83 10.38 10.09 12.38
C PRO A 83 11.92 10.07 12.41
N GLU A 84 12.53 9.00 12.95
CA GLU A 84 13.98 8.80 12.99
C GLU A 84 14.54 8.27 11.66
N ALA A 85 13.68 7.83 10.72
CA ALA A 85 14.12 7.35 9.42
C ALA A 85 14.75 8.48 8.60
N ALA A 86 16.01 8.27 8.19
CA ALA A 86 16.67 9.22 7.32
C ALA A 86 16.00 9.22 5.92
N LEU A 87 15.93 10.39 5.29
CA LEU A 87 15.26 10.57 3.99
C LEU A 87 15.80 9.64 2.89
N TRP A 88 17.10 9.38 2.89
CA TRP A 88 17.74 8.47 1.93
C TRP A 88 17.35 7.01 2.16
N GLN A 89 17.05 6.60 3.41
CA GLN A 89 16.58 5.24 3.72
C GLN A 89 15.18 5.03 3.14
N LEU A 90 14.31 6.03 3.27
CA LEU A 90 12.98 6.02 2.64
C LEU A 90 13.09 5.95 1.12
N ALA A 91 13.99 6.75 0.54
CA ALA A 91 14.23 6.74 -0.90
C ALA A 91 14.71 5.38 -1.43
N LEU A 92 15.65 4.74 -0.72
CA LEU A 92 16.16 3.42 -1.09
C LEU A 92 15.10 2.33 -0.93
N ALA A 93 14.40 2.29 0.21
CA ALA A 93 13.35 1.30 0.46
C ALA A 93 12.23 1.39 -0.58
N LEU A 94 11.79 2.60 -0.91
CA LEU A 94 10.78 2.83 -1.93
C LEU A 94 11.29 2.48 -3.34
N SER A 95 12.54 2.84 -3.66
CA SER A 95 13.14 2.52 -4.96
C SER A 95 13.20 1.02 -5.19
N LEU A 96 13.71 0.26 -4.21
CA LEU A 96 13.78 -1.20 -4.29
C LEU A 96 12.39 -1.81 -4.41
N ALA A 97 11.42 -1.33 -3.63
CA ALA A 97 10.06 -1.83 -3.71
C ALA A 97 9.40 -1.56 -5.06
N LEU A 98 9.49 -0.34 -5.59
CA LEU A 98 8.90 0.01 -6.88
C LEU A 98 9.55 -0.78 -8.02
N VAL A 99 10.88 -0.82 -8.06
CA VAL A 99 11.62 -1.49 -9.13
C VAL A 99 11.37 -3.00 -9.09
N MET A 100 11.59 -3.63 -7.93
CA MET A 100 11.51 -5.08 -7.77
C MET A 100 10.09 -5.60 -7.60
N GLY A 101 9.16 -4.81 -7.08
CA GLY A 101 7.79 -5.25 -6.80
C GLY A 101 6.79 -4.95 -7.91
N GLU A 102 7.05 -3.95 -8.76
CA GLU A 102 6.07 -3.52 -9.76
C GLU A 102 6.68 -3.28 -11.15
N LEU A 103 7.77 -2.51 -11.23
CA LEU A 103 8.21 -1.94 -12.51
C LEU A 103 8.89 -2.97 -13.41
N ILE A 104 9.74 -3.86 -12.87
CA ILE A 104 10.37 -4.93 -13.68
C ILE A 104 9.32 -5.88 -14.27
N PHE A 105 8.19 -6.11 -13.58
CA PHE A 105 7.13 -7.00 -14.06
C PHE A 105 6.21 -6.40 -15.11
N GLY A 106 6.38 -5.12 -15.45
CA GLY A 106 5.54 -4.45 -16.44
C GLY A 106 4.60 -3.38 -15.87
N GLY A 107 4.77 -3.00 -14.61
CA GLY A 107 4.05 -1.90 -13.95
C GLY A 107 2.80 -2.35 -13.19
N ALA A 108 2.01 -1.37 -12.73
CA ALA A 108 0.79 -1.62 -11.98
C ALA A 108 -0.13 -2.67 -12.63
N GLY A 109 -0.52 -3.67 -11.84
CA GLY A 109 -1.34 -4.79 -12.28
C GLY A 109 -0.56 -6.01 -12.83
N PHE A 110 0.77 -5.95 -12.85
CA PHE A 110 1.62 -7.10 -13.20
C PHE A 110 2.49 -7.61 -12.03
N GLY A 111 2.51 -6.88 -10.91
CA GLY A 111 3.17 -7.33 -9.69
C GLY A 111 2.47 -8.53 -9.06
N PHE A 112 3.20 -9.30 -8.27
CA PHE A 112 2.70 -10.48 -7.54
C PHE A 112 2.68 -10.27 -6.01
N LEU A 113 3.16 -9.11 -5.54
CA LEU A 113 3.24 -8.71 -4.13
C LEU A 113 2.68 -7.29 -3.98
N SER A 114 2.26 -6.94 -2.76
CA SER A 114 1.95 -5.55 -2.45
C SER A 114 3.25 -4.74 -2.40
N THR A 115 3.40 -3.82 -3.36
CA THR A 115 4.56 -2.92 -3.43
C THR A 115 4.68 -2.04 -2.19
N GLY A 116 3.55 -1.68 -1.57
CA GLY A 116 3.53 -0.95 -0.30
C GLY A 116 4.10 -1.80 0.83
N ALA A 117 3.66 -3.05 0.97
CA ALA A 117 4.18 -3.95 1.99
C ALA A 117 5.68 -4.23 1.79
N LEU A 118 6.11 -4.36 0.54
CA LEU A 118 7.51 -4.54 0.18
C LEU A 118 8.36 -3.32 0.57
N ALA A 119 7.87 -2.10 0.38
CA ALA A 119 8.56 -0.88 0.82
C ALA A 119 8.75 -0.84 2.34
N LEU A 120 7.71 -1.20 3.09
CA LEU A 120 7.77 -1.29 4.56
C LEU A 120 8.73 -2.40 5.02
N ALA A 121 8.73 -3.54 4.33
CA ALA A 121 9.65 -4.63 4.61
C ALA A 121 11.11 -4.22 4.35
N PHE A 122 11.42 -3.59 3.22
CA PHE A 122 12.77 -3.10 2.95
C PHE A 122 13.23 -2.06 3.97
N LEU A 123 12.36 -1.13 4.36
CA LEU A 123 12.70 -0.14 5.38
C LEU A 123 13.08 -0.81 6.71
N THR A 124 12.31 -1.82 7.12
CA THR A 124 12.49 -2.47 8.43
C THR A 124 13.66 -3.45 8.43
N PHE A 125 13.80 -4.28 7.39
CA PHE A 125 14.80 -5.34 7.36
C PHE A 125 16.18 -4.87 6.88
N SER A 126 16.25 -3.83 6.04
CA SER A 126 17.54 -3.31 5.57
C SER A 126 18.19 -2.34 6.56
N PHE A 127 17.41 -1.75 7.47
CA PHE A 127 17.90 -0.75 8.43
C PHE A 127 17.58 -1.18 9.87
N PRO A 128 18.46 -2.01 10.49
CA PRO A 128 18.24 -2.46 11.86
C PRO A 128 18.20 -1.27 12.82
N GLY A 129 17.17 -1.23 13.68
CA GLY A 129 16.91 -0.14 14.61
C GLY A 129 15.75 0.77 14.22
N LEU A 130 15.22 0.66 12.99
CA LEU A 130 13.97 1.30 12.60
C LEU A 130 12.79 0.36 12.88
N ALA A 131 11.91 0.75 13.77
CA ALA A 131 10.59 0.14 13.92
C ALA A 131 9.57 0.96 13.13
N LEU A 132 8.63 0.30 12.45
CA LEU A 132 7.56 1.01 11.74
C LEU A 132 6.70 1.80 12.72
N GLY A 133 6.40 3.05 12.36
CA GLY A 133 5.45 3.88 13.08
C GLY A 133 4.03 3.44 12.75
N MET A 134 3.26 3.03 13.76
CA MET A 134 1.83 2.75 13.54
C MET A 134 1.05 4.06 13.42
N PRO A 135 0.15 4.20 12.43
CA PRO A 135 -0.66 5.41 12.32
C PRO A 135 -1.49 5.66 13.58
N GLY A 136 -1.49 6.91 14.06
CA GLY A 136 -2.25 7.30 15.24
C GLY A 136 -3.76 7.25 15.04
N PRO A 137 -4.57 7.29 16.12
CA PRO A 137 -6.01 7.13 16.06
C PRO A 137 -6.72 8.06 15.06
N MET A 138 -6.35 9.34 15.01
CA MET A 138 -6.95 10.30 14.07
C MET A 138 -6.70 9.95 12.61
N VAL A 139 -5.51 9.42 12.27
CA VAL A 139 -5.19 8.96 10.92
C VAL A 139 -6.03 7.73 10.57
N LEU A 140 -6.22 6.82 11.53
CA LEU A 140 -7.04 5.62 11.36
C LEU A 140 -8.53 5.96 11.18
N TRP A 141 -9.06 6.94 11.92
CA TRP A 141 -10.41 7.46 11.73
C TRP A 141 -10.59 8.08 10.34
N ALA A 142 -9.59 8.84 9.87
CA ALA A 142 -9.59 9.41 8.52
C ALA A 142 -9.49 8.35 7.43
N ALA A 143 -8.92 7.17 7.72
CA ALA A 143 -8.81 6.07 6.76
C ALA A 143 -10.16 5.35 6.50
N LEU A 144 -11.14 5.44 7.41
CA LEU A 144 -12.45 4.76 7.27
C LEU A 144 -13.20 5.07 5.98
N PRO A 145 -13.42 6.34 5.57
CA PRO A 145 -14.10 6.63 4.30
C PRO A 145 -13.34 6.06 3.09
N GLY A 146 -12.00 6.08 3.13
CA GLY A 146 -11.16 5.50 2.09
C GLY A 146 -11.27 3.98 2.03
N GLY A 147 -11.23 3.31 3.18
CA GLY A 147 -11.42 1.87 3.29
C GLY A 147 -12.83 1.45 2.82
N GLY A 148 -13.85 2.20 3.19
CA GLY A 148 -15.22 2.01 2.71
C GLY A 148 -15.31 2.12 1.19
N LEU A 149 -14.67 3.15 0.59
CA LEU A 149 -14.60 3.30 -0.86
C LEU A 149 -13.95 2.09 -1.55
N LEU A 150 -12.85 1.57 -1.03
CA LEU A 150 -12.18 0.39 -1.60
C LEU A 150 -13.00 -0.90 -1.48
N LEU A 151 -13.67 -1.09 -0.35
CA LEU A 151 -14.55 -2.24 -0.11
C LEU A 151 -15.78 -2.19 -1.01
N LEU A 152 -16.44 -1.03 -1.10
CA LEU A 152 -17.66 -0.83 -1.90
C LEU A 152 -17.37 -0.88 -3.40
N SER A 153 -16.20 -0.38 -3.85
CA SER A 153 -15.79 -0.48 -5.24
C SER A 153 -15.33 -1.89 -5.65
N GLY A 154 -15.26 -2.83 -4.71
CA GLY A 154 -14.77 -4.20 -4.93
C GLY A 154 -13.27 -4.29 -5.22
N LEU A 155 -12.51 -3.24 -4.92
CA LEU A 155 -11.05 -3.22 -5.09
C LEU A 155 -10.33 -3.88 -3.91
N ALA A 156 -10.88 -3.72 -2.70
CA ALA A 156 -10.48 -4.47 -1.53
C ALA A 156 -11.52 -5.60 -1.30
N PRO A 157 -11.19 -6.87 -1.56
CA PRO A 157 -12.12 -7.97 -1.33
C PRO A 157 -12.43 -8.10 0.17
N TRP A 158 -13.69 -7.85 0.54
CA TRP A 158 -14.17 -7.93 1.94
C TRP A 158 -13.86 -9.28 2.60
N ARG A 159 -13.81 -10.36 1.82
CA ARG A 159 -13.46 -11.72 2.28
C ARG A 159 -12.04 -11.78 2.86
N VAL A 160 -11.07 -11.11 2.24
CA VAL A 160 -9.69 -11.05 2.73
C VAL A 160 -9.64 -10.31 4.07
N VAL A 161 -10.33 -9.18 4.17
CA VAL A 161 -10.36 -8.35 5.39
C VAL A 161 -11.03 -9.10 6.53
N LEU A 162 -12.16 -9.78 6.28
CA LEU A 162 -12.82 -10.58 7.31
C LEU A 162 -11.98 -11.79 7.73
N ALA A 163 -11.44 -12.54 6.77
CA ALA A 163 -10.62 -13.72 7.07
C ALA A 163 -9.39 -13.34 7.92
N GLY A 164 -8.68 -12.28 7.53
CA GLY A 164 -7.53 -11.77 8.28
C GLY A 164 -7.93 -11.22 9.64
N GLY A 165 -9.04 -10.48 9.74
CA GLY A 165 -9.53 -10.01 11.03
C GLY A 165 -9.87 -11.16 11.99
N THR A 166 -10.52 -12.22 11.48
CA THR A 166 -10.85 -13.40 12.29
C THR A 166 -9.64 -14.23 12.68
N ALA A 167 -8.68 -14.41 11.76
CA ALA A 167 -7.45 -15.15 12.03
C ALA A 167 -6.59 -14.42 13.06
N PHE A 168 -6.38 -13.12 12.89
CA PHE A 168 -5.67 -12.28 13.84
C PHE A 168 -6.32 -12.30 15.21
N ALA A 169 -7.65 -12.13 15.28
CA ALA A 169 -8.36 -12.14 16.54
C ALA A 169 -8.30 -13.50 17.25
N GLY A 170 -8.42 -14.60 16.49
CA GLY A 170 -8.30 -15.96 17.00
C GLY A 170 -6.90 -16.26 17.52
N LEU A 171 -5.86 -15.92 16.75
CA LEU A 171 -4.47 -16.12 17.14
C LEU A 171 -4.12 -15.25 18.35
N ALA A 172 -4.53 -13.99 18.34
CA ALA A 172 -4.34 -13.11 19.47
C ALA A 172 -5.00 -13.70 20.71
N ALA A 173 -6.26 -14.14 20.67
CA ALA A 173 -6.91 -14.77 21.82
C ALA A 173 -6.18 -16.00 22.42
N LEU A 174 -5.36 -16.70 21.62
CA LEU A 174 -4.56 -17.85 22.07
C LEU A 174 -3.23 -17.44 22.73
N PHE A 175 -2.59 -16.37 22.27
CA PHE A 175 -1.22 -16.02 22.64
C PHE A 175 -1.08 -14.67 23.37
N TRP A 176 -2.05 -13.76 23.24
CA TRP A 176 -1.95 -12.38 23.70
C TRP A 176 -3.31 -11.74 24.04
N SER A 177 -3.34 -10.77 24.96
CA SER A 177 -4.56 -9.97 25.16
C SER A 177 -4.70 -8.93 24.04
N LEU A 178 -5.76 -9.05 23.22
CA LEU A 178 -6.09 -8.04 22.20
C LEU A 178 -6.27 -6.67 22.86
N SER A 179 -5.29 -5.78 22.70
CA SER A 179 -5.45 -4.40 23.12
C SER A 179 -6.34 -3.67 22.11
N PRO A 180 -7.34 -2.89 22.57
CA PRO A 180 -8.22 -2.14 21.66
C PRO A 180 -7.47 -1.23 20.69
N GLY A 181 -6.27 -0.76 21.07
CA GLY A 181 -5.42 0.09 20.23
C GLY A 181 -4.85 -0.59 18.98
N LEU A 182 -4.77 -1.93 18.93
CA LEU A 182 -4.25 -2.66 17.77
C LEU A 182 -5.29 -2.92 16.68
N ILE A 183 -6.58 -2.82 17.01
CA ILE A 183 -7.67 -3.11 16.08
C ILE A 183 -7.60 -2.18 14.86
N GLY A 184 -7.41 -0.88 15.10
CA GLY A 184 -7.34 0.13 14.03
C GLY A 184 -6.16 -0.08 13.07
N PRO A 185 -4.90 -0.19 13.55
CA PRO A 185 -3.75 -0.47 12.70
C PRO A 185 -3.87 -1.78 11.92
N VAL A 186 -4.37 -2.85 12.54
CA VAL A 186 -4.56 -4.15 11.87
C VAL A 186 -5.58 -4.02 10.75
N LEU A 187 -6.72 -3.38 10.99
CA LEU A 187 -7.71 -3.13 9.95
C LEU A 187 -7.15 -2.27 8.81
N PHE A 188 -6.34 -1.25 9.14
CA PHE A 188 -5.66 -0.45 8.12
C PHE A 188 -4.76 -1.32 7.23
N VAL A 189 -3.92 -2.16 7.83
CA VAL A 189 -3.02 -3.05 7.09
C VAL A 189 -3.81 -4.05 6.25
N LEU A 190 -4.86 -4.65 6.80
CA LEU A 190 -5.69 -5.60 6.06
C LEU A 190 -6.37 -4.95 4.85
N VAL A 191 -6.86 -3.71 4.97
CA VAL A 191 -7.57 -3.02 3.89
C VAL A 191 -6.63 -2.44 2.84
N PHE A 192 -5.54 -1.78 3.24
CA PHE A 192 -4.69 -1.01 2.33
C PHE A 192 -3.47 -1.77 1.80
N LEU A 193 -3.04 -2.85 2.50
CA LEU A 193 -1.87 -3.66 2.14
C LEU A 193 -2.27 -5.09 1.76
N ALA A 194 -2.99 -5.82 2.63
CA ALA A 194 -3.30 -7.23 2.39
C ALA A 194 -4.36 -7.43 1.30
N ALA A 195 -5.38 -6.57 1.27
CA ALA A 195 -6.45 -6.56 0.27
C ALA A 195 -6.09 -5.75 -0.98
N ASP A 196 -4.80 -5.53 -1.26
CA ASP A 196 -4.35 -4.85 -2.48
C ASP A 196 -4.83 -5.63 -3.72
N PRO A 197 -5.57 -5.00 -4.66
CA PRO A 197 -6.09 -5.67 -5.85
C PRO A 197 -5.02 -6.24 -6.78
N PHE A 198 -3.76 -5.82 -6.64
CA PHE A 198 -2.64 -6.35 -7.42
C PHE A 198 -1.94 -7.55 -6.77
N ALA A 199 -2.13 -7.77 -5.47
CA ALA A 199 -1.51 -8.87 -4.74
C ALA A 199 -2.51 -9.95 -4.33
N ALA A 200 -3.78 -9.57 -4.09
CA ALA A 200 -4.80 -10.50 -3.65
C ALA A 200 -5.18 -11.49 -4.77
N PRO A 201 -5.47 -12.75 -4.43
CA PRO A 201 -5.91 -13.76 -5.40
C PRO A 201 -7.24 -13.37 -6.02
N VAL A 202 -7.47 -13.71 -7.29
CA VAL A 202 -8.72 -13.37 -8.01
C VAL A 202 -9.89 -14.27 -7.60
N SER A 203 -9.62 -15.45 -7.03
CA SER A 203 -10.64 -16.45 -6.73
C SER A 203 -11.31 -16.23 -5.36
N GLY A 204 -12.61 -16.49 -5.29
CA GLY A 204 -13.39 -16.39 -4.05
C GLY A 204 -12.82 -17.23 -2.89
N PRO A 205 -12.52 -18.53 -3.09
CA PRO A 205 -11.85 -19.35 -2.08
C PRO A 205 -10.45 -18.85 -1.72
N GLY A 206 -9.70 -18.35 -2.71
CA GLY A 206 -8.36 -17.80 -2.51
C GLY A 206 -8.36 -16.61 -1.55
N HIS A 207 -9.39 -15.76 -1.59
CA HIS A 207 -9.51 -14.65 -0.64
C HIS A 207 -9.54 -15.09 0.82
N TRP A 208 -10.19 -16.22 1.14
CA TRP A 208 -10.25 -16.72 2.51
C TRP A 208 -8.89 -17.24 2.99
N VAL A 209 -8.19 -17.99 2.13
CA VAL A 209 -6.86 -18.51 2.46
C VAL A 209 -5.85 -17.37 2.60
N HIS A 210 -5.84 -16.43 1.64
CA HIS A 210 -4.93 -15.29 1.67
C HIS A 210 -5.15 -14.41 2.88
N GLY A 211 -6.41 -14.06 3.18
CA GLY A 211 -6.72 -13.27 4.36
C GLY A 211 -6.40 -14.02 5.66
N GLY A 212 -6.73 -15.31 5.75
CA GLY A 212 -6.43 -16.12 6.93
C GLY A 212 -4.94 -16.34 7.19
N LEU A 213 -4.09 -16.26 6.16
CA LEU A 213 -2.63 -16.28 6.33
C LEU A 213 -2.03 -14.90 6.64
N ALA A 214 -2.73 -13.84 6.26
CA ALA A 214 -2.27 -12.46 6.49
C ALA A 214 -2.58 -11.94 7.90
N GLY A 215 -3.60 -12.50 8.57
CA GLY A 215 -3.99 -12.14 9.94
C GLY A 215 -3.49 -13.13 10.96
#